data_AF-A0A5C6YN21-F1
#
_entry.id   AF-A0A5C6YN21-F1
#
_cell.length_a   1.000
_cell.length_b   1.000
_cell.length_c   1.000
_cell.angle_alpha   90.00
_cell.angle_beta   90.00
_cell.angle_gamma   90.00
#
_symmetry.space_group_name_H-M   'P 1'
#
loop_
_entity.id
_entity.type
_entity.pdbx_description
1 polymer ?
#
loop_
_entity_poly.entity_id
_entity_poly.type
_entity_poly.pdbx_seq_one_letter_code
_entity_poly.pdbx_strand_id
1 'polypeptide(L)'
;MINLDNLENFDNLNDLNKELQRRANIYNENGVDYFEGLSPTEMQQLHYHFPTGESPLVINKLSEEQLKDCPLLMQLRFLIDKMKGGKELKLTKTGALPTKLVKEIYDLGYLKNEMIEKGIGKLYKEDDAQEISITRILLQISNLAKKKNGTLSLTKKGEKYAADGNVILKEILTVLFTKFNWAYYDGYESETIGQINPAFSLFLLKKYGVDKRSVNFYAEKYFNAFPQLKSEDNVDFRCYATRTFDRYFYFMGFIKKEKKDFLGPIELEKTKFFDQLFSEKSL
;
A
#
# COMPACT_ATOMS: atom_id res chain seq x y z
N MET A 1 -22.01 5.92 -16.56
CA MET A 1 -22.20 7.28 -17.12
C MET A 1 -23.60 7.75 -16.76
N ILE A 2 -23.80 9.03 -16.46
CA ILE A 2 -25.13 9.60 -16.19
C ILE A 2 -25.93 9.58 -17.50
N ASN A 3 -27.15 9.04 -17.47
CA ASN A 3 -28.05 9.08 -18.62
C ASN A 3 -28.50 10.53 -18.86
N LEU A 4 -28.33 11.03 -20.09
CA LEU A 4 -28.67 12.40 -20.50
C LEU A 4 -29.91 12.47 -21.41
N ASP A 5 -30.61 11.35 -21.58
CA ASP A 5 -31.79 11.27 -22.45
C ASP A 5 -32.96 12.07 -21.86
N ASN A 6 -33.78 12.66 -22.72
CA ASN A 6 -35.00 13.38 -22.38
C ASN A 6 -34.78 14.63 -21.50
N LEU A 7 -33.56 15.18 -21.47
CA LEU A 7 -33.27 16.43 -20.75
C LEU A 7 -33.81 17.66 -21.49
N GLU A 8 -34.03 17.54 -22.80
CA GLU A 8 -34.67 18.55 -23.66
C GLU A 8 -36.14 18.81 -23.32
N ASN A 9 -36.78 17.94 -22.54
CA ASN A 9 -38.20 18.04 -22.18
C ASN A 9 -38.48 18.92 -20.95
N PHE A 10 -37.46 19.57 -20.38
CA PHE A 10 -37.61 20.44 -19.22
C PHE A 10 -37.77 21.90 -19.65
N ASP A 11 -38.91 22.50 -19.31
CA ASP A 11 -39.26 23.88 -19.70
C ASP A 11 -38.54 24.97 -18.89
N ASN A 12 -37.84 24.60 -17.81
CA ASN A 12 -37.06 25.55 -17.01
C ASN A 12 -35.78 24.93 -16.43
N LEU A 13 -34.80 25.81 -16.20
CA LEU A 13 -33.47 25.44 -15.73
C LEU A 13 -33.48 24.83 -14.31
N ASN A 14 -34.42 25.23 -13.46
CA ASN A 14 -34.48 24.73 -12.08
C ASN A 14 -34.86 23.24 -12.05
N ASP A 15 -35.86 22.83 -12.83
CA ASP A 15 -36.30 21.46 -12.86
C ASP A 15 -35.32 20.57 -13.63
N LEU A 16 -34.68 21.10 -14.69
CA LEU A 16 -33.55 20.44 -15.34
C LEU A 16 -32.39 20.17 -14.35
N ASN A 17 -32.01 21.17 -13.55
CA ASN A 17 -30.94 21.02 -12.56
C ASN A 17 -31.31 20.00 -11.47
N LYS A 18 -32.55 19.98 -10.98
CA LYS A 18 -33.02 18.98 -10.01
C LYS A 18 -32.94 17.57 -10.60
N GLU A 19 -33.35 17.39 -11.85
CA GLU A 19 -33.29 16.08 -12.50
C GLU A 19 -31.85 15.62 -12.71
N LEU A 20 -30.96 16.51 -13.18
CA LEU A 20 -29.53 16.21 -13.30
C LEU A 20 -28.92 15.81 -11.95
N GLN A 21 -29.24 16.55 -10.88
CA GLN A 21 -28.76 16.22 -9.54
C GLN A 21 -29.30 14.87 -9.06
N ARG A 22 -30.58 14.57 -9.32
CA ARG A 22 -31.19 13.27 -9.00
C ARG A 22 -30.47 12.14 -9.73
N ARG A 23 -30.24 12.27 -11.04
CA ARG A 23 -29.53 11.27 -11.86
C ARG A 23 -28.08 11.10 -11.43
N ALA A 24 -27.40 12.20 -11.10
CA ALA A 24 -26.04 12.18 -10.57
C ALA A 24 -25.95 11.45 -9.23
N ASN A 25 -26.88 11.73 -8.30
CA ASN A 25 -26.94 11.04 -7.01
C ASN A 25 -27.19 9.54 -7.19
N ILE A 26 -28.15 9.15 -8.04
CA ILE A 26 -28.40 7.74 -8.35
C ILE A 26 -27.13 7.10 -8.90
N TYR A 27 -26.46 7.74 -9.87
CA TYR A 27 -25.23 7.19 -10.43
C TYR A 27 -24.12 7.03 -9.40
N ASN A 28 -23.93 8.04 -8.53
CA ASN A 28 -22.87 8.05 -7.53
C ASN A 28 -23.07 7.04 -6.40
N GLU A 29 -24.30 6.60 -6.15
CA GLU A 29 -24.65 5.64 -5.09
C GLU A 29 -24.84 4.19 -5.60
N ASN A 30 -24.79 3.97 -6.92
CA ASN A 30 -24.91 2.62 -7.48
C ASN A 30 -23.55 2.06 -7.91
N GLY A 31 -23.33 0.78 -7.62
CA GLY A 31 -22.14 0.06 -8.04
C GLY A 31 -21.98 0.04 -9.56
N VAL A 32 -20.73 0.17 -10.03
CA VAL A 32 -20.40 0.10 -11.47
C VAL A 32 -19.38 -0.99 -11.75
N ASP A 33 -19.52 -1.66 -12.89
CA ASP A 33 -18.73 -2.86 -13.23
C ASP A 33 -17.22 -2.60 -13.28
N TYR A 34 -16.82 -1.45 -13.83
CA TYR A 34 -15.41 -1.08 -13.96
C TYR A 34 -14.78 -0.65 -12.62
N PHE A 35 -15.58 -0.42 -11.57
CA PHE A 35 -15.14 -0.31 -10.18
C PHE A 35 -15.45 -1.57 -9.38
N GLU A 36 -15.72 -2.68 -10.08
CA GLU A 36 -15.95 -3.99 -9.49
C GLU A 36 -17.09 -3.98 -8.47
N GLY A 37 -18.14 -3.21 -8.75
CA GLY A 37 -19.34 -3.10 -7.93
C GLY A 37 -19.30 -1.99 -6.88
N LEU A 38 -18.18 -1.28 -6.71
CA LEU A 38 -18.17 -0.05 -5.92
C LEU A 38 -18.90 1.08 -6.65
N SER A 39 -19.57 1.92 -5.89
CA SER A 39 -20.14 3.15 -6.41
C SER A 39 -19.05 4.22 -6.63
N PRO A 40 -19.29 5.24 -7.49
CA PRO A 40 -18.40 6.38 -7.59
C PRO A 40 -18.11 7.07 -6.24
N THR A 41 -19.10 7.16 -5.34
CA THR A 41 -18.92 7.70 -3.98
C THR A 41 -17.93 6.83 -3.18
N GLU A 42 -18.11 5.51 -3.18
CA GLU A 42 -17.24 4.58 -2.47
C GLU A 42 -15.80 4.58 -3.01
N MET A 43 -15.65 4.67 -4.34
CA MET A 43 -14.34 4.77 -4.98
C MET A 43 -13.62 6.07 -4.63
N GLN A 44 -14.36 7.19 -4.53
CA GLN A 44 -13.85 8.47 -4.04
C GLN A 44 -13.39 8.35 -2.58
N GLN A 45 -14.19 7.71 -1.73
CA GLN A 45 -13.85 7.49 -0.32
C GLN A 45 -12.58 6.65 -0.16
N LEU A 46 -12.43 5.56 -0.93
CA LEU A 46 -11.17 4.80 -0.98
C LEU A 46 -9.99 5.68 -1.39
N HIS A 47 -10.17 6.57 -2.37
CA HIS A 47 -9.08 7.39 -2.88
C HIS A 47 -8.62 8.46 -1.90
N TYR A 48 -9.55 9.20 -1.30
CA TYR A 48 -9.25 10.42 -0.54
C TYR A 48 -9.30 10.24 0.98
N HIS A 49 -10.06 9.27 1.49
CA HIS A 49 -10.29 9.13 2.92
C HIS A 49 -9.52 7.96 3.54
N PHE A 50 -9.29 6.88 2.81
CA PHE A 50 -8.46 5.78 3.32
C PHE A 50 -7.01 6.23 3.54
N PRO A 51 -6.34 5.84 4.66
CA PRO A 51 -6.77 4.94 5.73
C PRO A 51 -7.35 5.63 6.98
N THR A 52 -7.62 6.95 6.94
CA THR A 52 -7.91 7.74 8.14
C THR A 52 -9.36 8.18 8.30
N GLY A 53 -10.14 8.18 7.22
CA GLY A 53 -11.53 8.61 7.18
C GLY A 53 -12.48 7.50 6.77
N GLU A 54 -13.72 7.89 6.47
CA GLU A 54 -14.77 6.96 6.05
C GLU A 54 -14.46 6.37 4.67
N SER A 55 -14.49 5.03 4.61
CA SER A 55 -14.17 4.27 3.42
C SER A 55 -14.88 2.90 3.46
N PRO A 56 -15.17 2.29 2.30
CA PRO A 56 -15.68 0.92 2.21
C PRO A 56 -14.77 -0.10 2.89
N LEU A 57 -13.45 0.17 2.93
CA LEU A 57 -12.49 -0.62 3.68
C LEU A 57 -12.18 0.04 5.02
N VAL A 58 -12.23 -0.78 6.08
CA VAL A 58 -11.94 -0.39 7.47
C VAL A 58 -10.70 -1.14 7.96
N ILE A 59 -9.84 -0.42 8.71
CA ILE A 59 -8.68 -1.01 9.40
C ILE A 59 -9.09 -1.40 10.81
N ASN A 60 -9.02 -2.70 11.09
CA ASN A 60 -9.31 -3.27 12.39
C ASN A 60 -8.13 -3.12 13.35
N LYS A 61 -8.46 -2.99 14.64
CA LYS A 61 -7.46 -3.11 15.71
C LYS A 61 -7.13 -4.58 15.93
N LEU A 62 -5.86 -4.91 15.93
CA LEU A 62 -5.35 -6.27 16.13
C LEU A 62 -4.68 -6.42 17.50
N SER A 63 -4.55 -7.66 17.96
CA SER A 63 -3.69 -7.97 19.11
C SER A 63 -2.21 -7.85 18.75
N GLU A 64 -1.34 -7.62 19.76
CA GLU A 64 0.11 -7.58 19.55
C GLU A 64 0.68 -8.88 18.96
N GLU A 65 0.02 -10.01 19.18
CA GLU A 65 0.39 -11.28 18.56
C GLU A 65 0.08 -11.29 17.07
N GLN A 66 -1.14 -10.90 16.68
CA GLN A 66 -1.54 -10.82 15.27
C GLN A 66 -0.70 -9.80 14.48
N LEU A 67 -0.25 -8.72 15.13
CA LEU A 67 0.60 -7.72 14.49
C LEU A 67 1.99 -8.25 14.09
N LYS A 68 2.45 -9.38 14.66
CA LYS A 68 3.71 -10.02 14.26
C LYS A 68 3.66 -10.58 12.84
N ASP A 69 2.47 -10.81 12.30
CA ASP A 69 2.27 -11.28 10.93
C ASP A 69 2.48 -10.16 9.88
N CYS A 70 2.75 -8.93 10.30
CA CYS A 70 3.17 -7.83 9.42
C CYS A 70 4.70 -7.71 9.39
N PRO A 71 5.38 -8.19 8.33
CA PRO A 71 6.84 -8.23 8.28
C PRO A 71 7.50 -6.85 8.40
N LEU A 72 6.98 -5.86 7.67
CA LEU A 72 7.48 -4.50 7.72
C LEU A 72 7.33 -3.88 9.11
N LEU A 73 6.20 -4.12 9.80
CA LEU A 73 6.01 -3.65 11.16
C LEU A 73 7.06 -4.22 12.11
N MET A 74 7.44 -5.49 11.93
CA MET A 74 8.48 -6.10 12.76
C MET A 74 9.86 -5.50 12.53
N GLN A 75 10.23 -5.17 11.30
CA GLN A 75 11.47 -4.42 11.00
C GLN A 75 11.43 -3.00 11.59
N LEU A 76 10.27 -2.32 11.51
CA LEU A 76 10.08 -1.00 12.10
C LEU A 76 10.22 -1.03 13.63
N ARG A 77 9.60 -2.01 14.29
CA ARG A 77 9.68 -2.19 15.75
C ARG A 77 11.11 -2.43 16.19
N PHE A 78 11.86 -3.25 15.46
CA PHE A 78 13.27 -3.48 15.76
C PHE A 78 14.08 -2.17 15.76
N LEU A 79 13.91 -1.32 14.75
CA LEU A 79 14.58 -0.01 14.70
C LEU A 79 14.12 0.92 15.82
N ILE A 80 12.81 0.98 16.08
CA ILE A 80 12.22 1.76 17.17
C ILE A 80 12.83 1.33 18.50
N ASP A 81 12.91 0.03 18.78
CA ASP A 81 13.44 -0.54 20.02
C ASP A 81 14.93 -0.20 20.24
N LYS A 82 15.73 -0.15 19.16
CA LYS A 82 17.13 0.27 19.24
C LYS A 82 17.29 1.75 19.62
N MET A 83 16.28 2.59 19.33
CA MET A 83 16.28 4.03 19.60
C MET A 83 15.50 4.43 20.87
N LYS A 84 14.69 3.53 21.46
CA LYS A 84 13.90 3.79 22.67
C LYS A 84 14.73 4.35 23.82
N GLY A 85 14.11 5.26 24.58
CA GLY A 85 14.72 5.86 25.76
C GLY A 85 15.79 6.89 25.42
N GLY A 86 15.64 7.60 24.30
CA GLY A 86 16.57 8.65 23.87
C GLY A 86 17.88 8.14 23.27
N LYS A 87 17.96 6.87 22.86
CA LYS A 87 19.13 6.31 22.18
C LYS A 87 19.17 6.80 20.73
N GLU A 88 20.38 6.90 20.20
CA GLU A 88 20.61 7.30 18.82
C GLU A 88 21.34 6.22 18.03
N LEU A 89 20.90 5.99 16.79
CA LEU A 89 21.56 5.13 15.83
C LEU A 89 22.48 5.97 14.95
N LYS A 90 23.78 5.68 14.95
CA LYS A 90 24.71 6.31 14.00
C LYS A 90 24.39 5.87 12.58
N LEU A 91 24.29 6.82 11.67
CA LEU A 91 24.17 6.59 10.23
C LEU A 91 25.54 6.68 9.55
N THR A 92 25.61 6.19 8.32
CA THR A 92 26.77 6.41 7.46
C THR A 92 26.90 7.89 7.07
N LYS A 93 28.00 8.25 6.41
CA LYS A 93 28.20 9.61 5.87
C LYS A 93 27.10 10.03 4.87
N THR A 94 26.56 9.08 4.11
CA THR A 94 25.42 9.32 3.19
C THR A 94 24.07 9.34 3.90
N GLY A 95 24.04 9.03 5.21
CA GLY A 95 22.83 8.96 6.01
C GLY A 95 22.05 7.66 5.86
N ALA A 96 22.71 6.60 5.41
CA ALA A 96 22.17 5.24 5.36
C ALA A 96 22.38 4.52 6.69
N LEU A 97 21.68 3.41 6.90
CA LEU A 97 21.92 2.47 7.98
C LEU A 97 23.32 1.82 7.79
N PRO A 98 24.12 1.66 8.85
CA PRO A 98 25.39 0.95 8.76
C PRO A 98 25.19 -0.52 8.38
N THR A 99 26.13 -1.11 7.65
CA THR A 99 26.11 -2.52 7.20
C THR A 99 25.77 -3.51 8.31
N LYS A 100 26.31 -3.31 9.52
CA LYS A 100 26.00 -4.17 10.67
C LYS A 100 24.50 -4.18 10.97
N LEU A 101 23.87 -3.01 11.01
CA LEU A 101 22.45 -2.88 11.30
C LEU A 101 21.58 -3.40 10.15
N VAL A 102 22.01 -3.21 8.90
CA VAL A 102 21.36 -3.80 7.72
C VAL A 102 21.31 -5.32 7.83
N LYS A 103 22.44 -5.95 8.18
CA LYS A 103 22.48 -7.41 8.42
C LYS A 103 21.60 -7.83 9.57
N GLU A 104 21.66 -7.13 10.71
CA GLU A 104 20.80 -7.42 11.87
C GLU A 104 19.30 -7.38 11.51
N ILE A 105 18.86 -6.42 10.67
CA ILE A 105 17.46 -6.32 10.23
C ILE A 105 17.10 -7.48 9.29
N TYR A 106 17.98 -7.82 8.36
CA TYR A 106 17.77 -8.91 7.41
C TYR A 106 17.71 -10.27 8.13
N ASP A 107 18.60 -10.48 9.10
CA ASP A 107 18.71 -11.70 9.90
C ASP A 107 17.48 -11.92 10.81
N LEU A 108 16.60 -10.91 10.99
CA LEU A 108 15.29 -11.12 11.62
C LEU A 108 14.41 -12.08 10.81
N GLY A 109 14.65 -12.23 9.51
CA GLY A 109 13.99 -13.20 8.65
C GLY A 109 12.54 -12.86 8.24
N TYR A 110 12.03 -11.68 8.59
CA TYR A 110 10.66 -11.28 8.26
C TYR A 110 10.45 -10.98 6.77
N LEU A 111 11.39 -10.28 6.14
CA LEU A 111 11.38 -10.00 4.71
C LEU A 111 12.64 -10.53 4.07
N LYS A 112 12.44 -11.32 3.01
CA LYS A 112 13.51 -11.94 2.24
C LYS A 112 13.59 -11.29 0.87
N ASN A 113 14.82 -11.16 0.38
CA ASN A 113 15.09 -10.67 -0.96
C ASN A 113 15.52 -11.82 -1.85
N GLU A 114 14.72 -12.15 -2.86
CA GLU A 114 14.95 -13.32 -3.71
C GLU A 114 16.34 -13.33 -4.37
N MET A 115 16.84 -12.16 -4.79
CA MET A 115 18.17 -12.06 -5.43
C MET A 115 19.30 -12.38 -4.45
N ILE A 116 19.16 -11.94 -3.19
CA ILE A 116 20.13 -12.24 -2.13
C ILE A 116 20.02 -13.72 -1.72
N GLU A 117 18.81 -14.23 -1.51
CA GLU A 117 18.59 -15.63 -1.10
C GLU A 117 19.10 -16.63 -2.15
N LYS A 118 19.04 -16.27 -3.44
CA LYS A 118 19.59 -17.08 -4.55
C LYS A 118 21.09 -16.88 -4.77
N GLY A 119 21.76 -16.03 -3.99
CA GLY A 119 23.18 -15.72 -4.13
C GLY A 119 23.54 -14.89 -5.38
N ILE A 120 22.54 -14.34 -6.08
CA ILE A 120 22.74 -13.49 -7.26
C ILE A 120 23.17 -12.08 -6.83
N GLY A 121 22.57 -11.58 -5.74
CA GLY A 121 22.92 -10.32 -5.08
C GLY A 121 23.66 -10.54 -3.77
N LYS A 122 24.32 -9.50 -3.27
CA LYS A 122 24.97 -9.50 -1.94
C LYS A 122 24.36 -8.40 -1.07
N LEU A 123 24.09 -8.73 0.19
CA LEU A 123 23.67 -7.75 1.19
C LEU A 123 24.90 -7.10 1.85
N TYR A 124 25.29 -5.92 1.35
CA TYR A 124 26.43 -5.18 1.90
C TYR A 124 26.05 -3.81 2.47
N LYS A 125 25.13 -3.09 1.83
CA LYS A 125 24.65 -1.76 2.23
C LYS A 125 23.12 -1.71 2.16
N GLU A 126 22.54 -0.66 2.74
CA GLU A 126 21.08 -0.48 2.84
C GLU A 126 20.39 -0.57 1.46
N ASP A 127 20.96 0.11 0.46
CA ASP A 127 20.39 0.14 -0.91
C ASP A 127 20.42 -1.20 -1.64
N ASP A 128 21.11 -2.22 -1.11
CA ASP A 128 21.10 -3.57 -1.70
C ASP A 128 19.79 -4.32 -1.35
N ALA A 129 19.02 -3.84 -0.37
CA ALA A 129 17.76 -4.42 0.09
C ALA A 129 16.70 -3.32 0.31
N GLN A 130 15.88 -3.09 -0.71
CA GLN A 130 14.91 -1.99 -0.75
C GLN A 130 13.91 -2.04 0.42
N GLU A 131 13.50 -3.23 0.85
CA GLU A 131 12.64 -3.45 2.01
C GLU A 131 13.21 -2.86 3.31
N ILE A 132 14.55 -2.91 3.48
CA ILE A 132 15.24 -2.30 4.63
C ILE A 132 15.29 -0.79 4.48
N SER A 133 15.60 -0.29 3.28
CA SER A 133 15.61 1.15 3.04
C SER A 133 14.24 1.80 3.27
N ILE A 134 13.19 1.15 2.78
CA ILE A 134 11.80 1.58 2.96
C ILE A 134 11.44 1.63 4.44
N THR A 135 11.85 0.66 5.25
CA THR A 135 11.64 0.67 6.70
C THR A 135 12.15 1.97 7.35
N ARG A 136 13.40 2.37 7.06
CA ARG A 136 13.95 3.63 7.60
C ARG A 136 13.24 4.87 7.03
N ILE A 137 12.91 4.86 5.73
CA ILE A 137 12.27 6.01 5.07
C ILE A 137 10.87 6.24 5.65
N LEU A 138 10.08 5.19 5.82
CA LEU A 138 8.72 5.30 6.38
C LEU A 138 8.73 5.81 7.83
N LEU A 139 9.70 5.42 8.66
CA LEU A 139 9.88 6.02 10.01
C LEU A 139 10.11 7.53 9.97
N GLN A 140 10.84 8.02 8.97
CA GLN A 140 11.11 9.45 8.82
C GLN A 140 9.90 10.21 8.27
N ILE A 141 9.24 9.69 7.23
CA ILE A 141 8.06 10.35 6.63
C ILE A 141 6.87 10.36 7.61
N SER A 142 6.72 9.33 8.45
CA SER A 142 5.73 9.28 9.56
C SER A 142 6.07 10.18 10.74
N ASN A 143 7.27 10.78 10.73
CA ASN A 143 7.80 11.60 11.81
C ASN A 143 7.89 10.83 13.14
N LEU A 144 8.00 9.50 13.09
CA LEU A 144 8.28 8.65 14.25
C LEU A 144 9.77 8.69 14.60
N ALA A 145 10.63 8.78 13.59
CA ALA A 145 12.05 9.02 13.74
C ALA A 145 12.47 10.29 12.98
N LYS A 146 13.58 10.89 13.41
CA LYS A 146 14.20 12.03 12.75
C LYS A 146 15.67 11.76 12.54
N LYS A 147 16.20 12.26 11.43
CA LYS A 147 17.63 12.31 11.16
C LYS A 147 18.17 13.67 11.61
N LYS A 148 19.22 13.68 12.44
CA LYS A 148 19.92 14.91 12.85
C LYS A 148 21.40 14.61 13.07
N ASN A 149 22.29 15.45 12.57
CA ASN A 149 23.75 15.35 12.82
C ASN A 149 24.35 13.95 12.54
N GLY A 150 23.89 13.27 11.49
CA GLY A 150 24.39 11.93 11.14
C GLY A 150 23.87 10.80 12.03
N THR A 151 22.88 11.05 12.89
CA THR A 151 22.19 10.03 13.68
C THR A 151 20.70 9.98 13.35
N LEU A 152 20.09 8.83 13.64
CA LEU A 152 18.65 8.60 13.63
C LEU A 152 18.19 8.38 15.06
N SER A 153 17.16 9.10 15.49
CA SER A 153 16.57 8.96 16.82
C SER A 153 15.05 9.13 16.79
N LEU A 154 14.35 8.60 17.78
CA LEU A 154 12.91 8.78 17.89
C LEU A 154 12.56 10.26 18.12
N THR A 155 11.44 10.68 17.55
CA THR A 155 10.79 11.94 17.93
C THR A 155 10.00 11.74 19.22
N LYS A 156 9.47 12.83 19.80
CA LYS A 156 8.52 12.72 20.93
C LYS A 156 7.29 11.87 20.56
N LYS A 157 6.83 11.98 19.30
CA LYS A 157 5.74 11.17 18.75
C LYS A 157 6.15 9.69 18.68
N GLY A 158 7.35 9.43 18.17
CA GLY A 158 7.94 8.09 18.12
C GLY A 158 8.00 7.41 19.47
N GLU A 159 8.59 8.06 20.48
CA GLU A 159 8.69 7.54 21.84
C GLU A 159 7.30 7.25 22.44
N LYS A 160 6.34 8.16 22.24
CA LYS A 160 4.96 7.99 22.73
C LYS A 160 4.29 6.75 22.12
N TYR A 161 4.52 6.46 20.84
CA TYR A 161 3.83 5.39 20.12
C TYR A 161 4.59 4.06 20.14
N ALA A 162 5.81 4.04 20.63
CA ALA A 162 6.73 2.91 20.52
C ALA A 162 6.26 1.59 21.16
N ALA A 163 5.22 1.63 22.00
CA ALA A 163 4.64 0.47 22.67
C ALA A 163 3.32 -0.03 22.04
N ASP A 164 2.70 0.72 21.13
CA ASP A 164 1.42 0.35 20.51
C ASP A 164 1.62 0.06 19.02
N GLY A 165 1.61 -1.23 18.67
CA GLY A 165 1.84 -1.65 17.29
C GLY A 165 0.72 -1.25 16.34
N ASN A 166 -0.52 -1.07 16.81
CA ASN A 166 -1.63 -0.62 15.96
C ASN A 166 -1.45 0.84 15.58
N VAL A 167 -1.00 1.69 16.51
CA VAL A 167 -0.74 3.10 16.23
C VAL A 167 0.41 3.24 15.24
N ILE A 168 1.50 2.49 15.41
CA ILE A 168 2.61 2.47 14.45
C ILE A 168 2.12 1.99 13.08
N LEU A 169 1.40 0.88 13.01
CA LEU A 169 0.88 0.34 11.76
C LEU A 169 0.00 1.34 11.02
N LYS A 170 -0.92 2.02 11.72
CA LYS A 170 -1.81 3.04 11.13
C LYS A 170 -1.03 4.22 10.56
N GLU A 171 -0.03 4.73 11.29
CA GLU A 171 0.85 5.82 10.83
C GLU A 171 1.63 5.42 9.57
N ILE A 172 2.14 4.18 9.55
CA ILE A 172 2.92 3.64 8.45
C ILE A 172 2.05 3.41 7.21
N LEU A 173 0.86 2.84 7.38
CA LEU A 173 -0.13 2.70 6.31
C LEU A 173 -0.51 4.06 5.71
N THR A 174 -0.78 5.05 6.57
CA THR A 174 -1.12 6.40 6.12
C THR A 174 -0.03 6.96 5.24
N VAL A 175 1.21 6.92 5.71
CA VAL A 175 2.36 7.44 4.96
C VAL A 175 2.63 6.65 3.69
N LEU A 176 2.57 5.32 3.76
CA LEU A 176 2.82 4.45 2.61
C LEU A 176 1.81 4.72 1.49
N PHE A 177 0.55 4.95 1.81
CA PHE A 177 -0.52 5.12 0.83
C PHE A 177 -0.65 6.56 0.32
N THR A 178 -0.22 7.56 1.09
CA THR A 178 -0.49 8.98 0.77
C THR A 178 0.74 9.85 0.55
N LYS A 179 1.94 9.44 0.98
CA LYS A 179 3.14 10.30 0.98
C LYS A 179 4.38 9.66 0.37
N PHE A 180 4.60 8.37 0.61
CA PHE A 180 5.76 7.68 0.08
C PHE A 180 5.59 7.46 -1.43
N ASN A 181 6.59 7.82 -2.24
CA ASN A 181 6.56 7.61 -3.68
C ASN A 181 6.81 6.12 -4.01
N TRP A 182 5.80 5.45 -4.56
CA TRP A 182 5.89 4.03 -4.91
C TRP A 182 6.86 3.73 -6.06
N ALA A 183 7.16 4.73 -6.90
CA ALA A 183 8.10 4.64 -8.02
C ALA A 183 9.57 4.76 -7.61
N TYR A 184 9.87 5.16 -6.37
CA TYR A 184 11.23 5.57 -5.95
C TYR A 184 12.33 4.54 -6.25
N TYR A 185 11.97 3.26 -6.30
CA TYR A 185 12.89 2.14 -6.45
C TYR A 185 12.72 1.35 -7.75
N ASP A 186 11.82 1.74 -8.65
CA ASP A 186 11.67 1.11 -9.96
C ASP A 186 11.92 2.12 -11.08
N GLY A 187 12.72 1.74 -12.06
CA GLY A 187 13.06 2.60 -13.20
C GLY A 187 11.94 2.72 -14.23
N TYR A 188 10.67 2.59 -13.82
CA TYR A 188 9.54 2.76 -14.73
C TYR A 188 9.28 4.25 -14.96
N GLU A 189 8.89 4.61 -16.19
CA GLU A 189 8.62 6.00 -16.57
C GLU A 189 7.39 6.58 -15.86
N SER A 190 6.32 5.80 -15.71
CA SER A 190 5.12 6.24 -15.01
C SER A 190 5.36 6.36 -13.51
N GLU A 191 5.18 7.54 -12.92
CA GLU A 191 5.32 7.72 -11.47
C GLU A 191 4.07 7.31 -10.67
N THR A 192 2.92 7.10 -11.34
CA THR A 192 1.61 7.02 -10.66
C THR A 192 0.96 5.63 -10.69
N ILE A 193 1.37 4.74 -11.60
CA ILE A 193 0.83 3.38 -11.67
C ILE A 193 0.98 2.65 -10.32
N GLY A 194 -0.10 1.99 -9.88
CA GLY A 194 -0.20 1.33 -8.58
C GLY A 194 -0.53 2.27 -7.42
N GLN A 195 -0.19 3.56 -7.52
CA GLN A 195 -0.41 4.57 -6.48
C GLN A 195 -1.60 5.50 -6.76
N ILE A 196 -2.24 5.42 -7.93
CA ILE A 196 -3.57 6.01 -8.11
C ILE A 196 -4.57 5.12 -7.37
N ASN A 197 -5.03 5.61 -6.22
CA ASN A 197 -5.95 4.90 -5.33
C ASN A 197 -5.45 3.48 -4.96
N PRO A 198 -4.35 3.35 -4.20
CA PRO A 198 -3.82 2.05 -3.78
C PRO A 198 -4.80 1.25 -2.91
N ALA A 199 -5.76 1.91 -2.27
CA ALA A 199 -6.82 1.26 -1.52
C ALA A 199 -7.79 0.45 -2.41
N PHE A 200 -7.95 0.83 -3.69
CA PHE A 200 -8.69 0.00 -4.64
C PHE A 200 -8.02 -1.36 -4.84
N SER A 201 -6.68 -1.44 -4.91
CA SER A 201 -5.97 -2.72 -4.97
C SER A 201 -6.17 -3.58 -3.71
N LEU A 202 -6.32 -2.96 -2.52
CA LEU A 202 -6.71 -3.68 -1.31
C LEU A 202 -8.14 -4.22 -1.44
N PHE A 203 -9.07 -3.44 -1.99
CA PHE A 203 -10.46 -3.86 -2.22
C PHE A 203 -10.52 -5.06 -3.18
N LEU A 204 -9.79 -5.00 -4.30
CA LEU A 204 -9.67 -6.12 -5.23
C LEU A 204 -9.11 -7.37 -4.54
N LEU A 205 -8.09 -7.21 -3.68
CA LEU A 205 -7.52 -8.31 -2.92
C LEU A 205 -8.52 -8.88 -1.90
N LYS A 206 -9.31 -8.03 -1.23
CA LYS A 206 -10.36 -8.47 -0.30
C LYS A 206 -11.41 -9.32 -1.01
N LYS A 207 -11.88 -8.83 -2.17
CA LYS A 207 -12.93 -9.44 -2.98
C LYS A 207 -12.50 -10.75 -3.64
N TYR A 208 -11.29 -10.80 -4.20
CA TYR A 208 -10.86 -11.92 -5.06
C TYR A 208 -9.75 -12.80 -4.49
N GLY A 209 -9.03 -12.33 -3.46
CA GLY A 209 -7.81 -12.97 -2.97
C GLY A 209 -8.01 -14.23 -2.14
N VAL A 210 -9.24 -14.69 -1.91
CA VAL A 210 -9.48 -16.02 -1.31
C VAL A 210 -8.96 -17.12 -2.25
N ASP A 211 -9.19 -16.96 -3.55
CA ASP A 211 -8.66 -17.84 -4.56
C ASP A 211 -7.28 -17.37 -5.00
N LYS A 212 -6.43 -18.30 -5.43
CA LYS A 212 -5.20 -17.95 -6.15
C LYS A 212 -5.54 -17.27 -7.47
N ARG A 213 -5.01 -16.07 -7.67
CA ARG A 213 -5.22 -15.29 -8.90
C ARG A 213 -3.89 -14.73 -9.39
N SER A 214 -3.69 -14.75 -10.70
CA SER A 214 -2.52 -14.13 -11.33
C SER A 214 -2.42 -12.62 -11.02
N VAL A 215 -1.20 -12.09 -10.89
CA VAL A 215 -0.93 -10.65 -10.83
C VAL A 215 -1.62 -9.88 -11.98
N ASN A 216 -1.73 -10.48 -13.17
CA ASN A 216 -2.35 -9.85 -14.34
C ASN A 216 -3.85 -9.68 -14.16
N PHE A 217 -4.52 -10.60 -13.46
CA PHE A 217 -5.96 -10.49 -13.17
C PHE A 217 -6.26 -9.22 -12.36
N TYR A 218 -5.42 -8.90 -11.37
CA TYR A 218 -5.57 -7.66 -10.61
C TYR A 218 -5.21 -6.43 -11.43
N ALA A 219 -4.16 -6.52 -12.26
CA ALA A 219 -3.75 -5.44 -13.15
C ALA A 219 -4.88 -5.05 -14.12
N GLU A 220 -5.51 -6.02 -14.78
CA GLU A 220 -6.65 -5.80 -15.68
C GLU A 220 -7.77 -5.01 -14.99
N LYS A 221 -8.15 -5.43 -13.78
CA LYS A 221 -9.19 -4.75 -12.99
C LYS A 221 -8.80 -3.33 -12.61
N TYR A 222 -7.55 -3.13 -12.20
CA TYR A 222 -7.04 -1.81 -11.86
C TYR A 222 -7.04 -0.88 -13.09
N PHE A 223 -6.58 -1.34 -14.25
CA PHE A 223 -6.59 -0.53 -15.48
C PHE A 223 -7.98 -0.36 -16.09
N ASN A 224 -8.93 -1.26 -15.82
CA ASN A 224 -10.34 -1.03 -16.17
C ASN A 224 -10.94 0.14 -15.36
N ALA A 225 -10.55 0.29 -14.09
CA ALA A 225 -10.95 1.43 -13.25
C ALA A 225 -10.22 2.73 -13.62
N PHE A 226 -8.97 2.62 -14.11
CA PHE A 226 -8.11 3.75 -14.43
C PHE A 226 -7.50 3.63 -15.84
N PRO A 227 -8.33 3.65 -16.90
CA PRO A 227 -7.88 3.43 -18.27
C PRO A 227 -6.87 4.47 -18.75
N GLN A 228 -6.89 5.68 -18.18
CA GLN A 228 -5.95 6.76 -18.49
C GLN A 228 -4.50 6.46 -18.08
N LEU A 229 -4.26 5.45 -17.24
CA LEU A 229 -2.91 5.04 -16.83
C LEU A 229 -2.29 4.00 -17.75
N LYS A 230 -3.08 3.44 -18.67
CA LYS A 230 -2.65 2.39 -19.56
C LYS A 230 -2.03 3.00 -20.82
N SER A 231 -0.79 2.64 -21.09
CA SER A 231 -0.07 2.84 -22.34
C SER A 231 -0.34 1.68 -23.31
N GLU A 232 0.16 1.80 -24.54
CA GLU A 232 0.05 0.75 -25.56
C GLU A 232 0.91 -0.49 -25.21
N ASP A 233 1.88 -0.35 -24.30
CA ASP A 233 2.83 -1.40 -23.95
C ASP A 233 2.46 -2.20 -22.70
N ASN A 234 2.82 -3.50 -22.68
CA ASN A 234 2.63 -4.38 -21.52
C ASN A 234 3.54 -4.04 -20.30
N VAL A 235 4.26 -2.92 -20.34
CA VAL A 235 5.13 -2.47 -19.25
C VAL A 235 4.30 -2.08 -18.02
N ASP A 236 3.09 -1.56 -18.21
CA ASP A 236 2.25 -1.05 -17.12
C ASP A 236 1.76 -2.14 -16.17
N PHE A 237 1.45 -3.32 -16.71
CA PHE A 237 1.06 -4.48 -15.89
C PHE A 237 2.18 -4.91 -14.97
N ARG A 238 3.42 -4.94 -15.49
CA ARG A 238 4.62 -5.25 -14.70
C ARG A 238 4.91 -4.15 -13.68
N CYS A 239 4.73 -2.88 -14.05
CA CYS A 239 4.86 -1.75 -13.13
C CYS A 239 3.88 -1.86 -11.96
N TYR A 240 2.58 -2.06 -12.26
CA TYR A 240 1.53 -2.25 -11.27
C TYR A 240 1.81 -3.44 -10.35
N ALA A 241 2.17 -4.60 -10.92
CA ALA A 241 2.46 -5.81 -10.15
C ALA A 241 3.69 -5.64 -9.25
N THR A 242 4.76 -5.03 -9.78
CA THR A 242 6.01 -4.79 -9.05
C THR A 242 5.77 -3.92 -7.82
N ARG A 243 5.09 -2.78 -8.01
CA ARG A 243 4.81 -1.83 -6.94
C ARG A 243 3.84 -2.42 -5.93
N THR A 244 2.67 -2.85 -6.40
CA THR A 244 1.58 -3.26 -5.51
C THR A 244 1.91 -4.56 -4.79
N PHE A 245 2.25 -5.62 -5.53
CA PHE A 245 2.32 -6.97 -4.97
C PHE A 245 3.73 -7.39 -4.62
N ASP A 246 4.71 -7.18 -5.51
CA ASP A 246 6.06 -7.67 -5.22
C ASP A 246 6.75 -6.90 -4.10
N ARG A 247 6.36 -5.64 -3.92
CA ARG A 247 6.84 -4.76 -2.87
C ARG A 247 5.79 -4.55 -1.79
N TYR A 248 4.95 -3.53 -1.91
CA TYR A 248 4.31 -2.95 -0.73
C TYR A 248 3.31 -3.90 -0.06
N PHE A 249 2.51 -4.66 -0.80
CA PHE A 249 1.59 -5.63 -0.19
C PHE A 249 2.34 -6.84 0.37
N TYR A 250 3.41 -7.29 -0.28
CA TYR A 250 4.28 -8.34 0.25
C TYR A 250 4.99 -7.88 1.54
N PHE A 251 5.53 -6.66 1.57
CA PHE A 251 6.20 -6.09 2.73
C PHE A 251 5.28 -5.98 3.94
N MET A 252 4.01 -5.64 3.69
CA MET A 252 2.98 -5.57 4.72
C MET A 252 2.41 -6.93 5.13
N GLY A 253 2.80 -8.02 4.45
CA GLY A 253 2.29 -9.36 4.76
C GLY A 253 0.84 -9.58 4.31
N PHE A 254 0.36 -8.81 3.32
CA PHE A 254 -1.03 -8.90 2.84
C PHE A 254 -1.28 -10.06 1.91
N ILE A 255 -0.22 -10.54 1.25
CA ILE A 255 -0.30 -11.58 0.24
C ILE A 255 0.74 -12.68 0.48
N LYS A 256 0.44 -13.86 -0.05
CA LYS A 256 1.42 -14.89 -0.38
C LYS A 256 1.58 -14.93 -1.89
N LYS A 257 2.82 -15.16 -2.33
CA LYS A 257 3.18 -15.30 -3.74
C LYS A 257 3.56 -16.75 -4.00
N GLU A 258 3.00 -17.33 -5.04
CA GLU A 258 3.40 -18.64 -5.53
C GLU A 258 3.74 -18.54 -7.01
N LYS A 259 4.85 -19.16 -7.39
CA LYS A 259 5.25 -19.29 -8.78
C LYS A 259 5.22 -20.76 -9.15
N LYS A 260 4.20 -21.15 -9.93
CA LYS A 260 4.01 -22.56 -10.34
C LYS A 260 5.14 -23.03 -11.26
N ASP A 261 5.55 -22.19 -12.21
CA ASP A 261 6.63 -22.46 -13.17
C ASP A 261 7.51 -21.23 -13.39
N PHE A 262 8.78 -21.42 -13.79
CA PHE A 262 9.73 -20.32 -14.02
C PHE A 262 9.22 -19.24 -15.00
N LEU A 263 8.43 -19.65 -15.99
CA LEU A 263 7.82 -18.78 -17.01
C LEU A 263 6.34 -18.43 -16.71
N GLY A 264 5.73 -19.07 -15.71
CA GLY A 264 4.33 -18.85 -15.37
C GLY A 264 4.10 -17.51 -14.65
N PRO A 265 2.87 -16.97 -14.71
CA PRO A 265 2.53 -15.78 -13.95
C PRO A 265 2.65 -16.06 -12.44
N ILE A 266 2.98 -15.01 -11.68
CA ILE A 266 2.93 -15.08 -10.22
C ILE A 266 1.46 -15.13 -9.80
N GLU A 267 1.12 -16.14 -9.02
CA GLU A 267 -0.20 -16.31 -8.42
C GLU A 267 -0.18 -15.74 -7.00
N LEU A 268 -1.23 -15.01 -6.65
CA LEU A 268 -1.39 -14.32 -5.40
C LEU A 268 -2.58 -14.89 -4.63
N GLU A 269 -2.43 -14.96 -3.31
CA GLU A 269 -3.50 -15.27 -2.37
C GLU A 269 -3.39 -14.29 -1.20
N LYS A 270 -4.52 -13.79 -0.68
CA LYS A 270 -4.51 -12.92 0.51
C LYS A 270 -4.15 -13.73 1.75
N THR A 271 -3.51 -13.10 2.72
CA THR A 271 -3.14 -13.77 3.97
C THR A 271 -4.27 -13.70 4.99
N LYS A 272 -4.20 -14.56 6.01
CA LYS A 272 -5.05 -14.46 7.20
C LYS A 272 -4.87 -13.10 7.89
N PHE A 273 -3.64 -12.58 7.93
CA PHE A 273 -3.35 -11.26 8.48
C PHE A 273 -4.11 -10.15 7.75
N PHE A 274 -4.17 -10.21 6.41
CA PHE A 274 -4.95 -9.27 5.62
C PHE A 274 -6.44 -9.29 6.01
N ASP A 275 -7.05 -10.46 6.11
CA ASP A 275 -8.47 -10.57 6.48
C ASP A 275 -8.77 -10.14 7.92
N GLN A 276 -7.81 -10.32 8.83
CA GLN A 276 -7.91 -9.79 10.18
C GLN A 276 -7.82 -8.26 10.18
N LEU A 277 -6.86 -7.70 9.44
CA LEU A 277 -6.60 -6.26 9.42
C LEU A 277 -7.68 -5.47 8.69
N PHE A 278 -8.26 -6.00 7.61
CA PHE A 278 -9.22 -5.29 6.79
C PHE A 278 -10.59 -5.96 6.78
N SER A 279 -11.62 -5.18 7.06
CA SER A 279 -13.01 -5.56 6.85
C SER A 279 -13.71 -4.58 5.92
N GLU A 280 -14.77 -5.04 5.27
CA GLU A 280 -15.69 -4.15 4.57
C GLU A 280 -16.62 -3.49 5.60
N LYS A 281 -16.95 -2.22 5.37
CA LYS A 281 -17.94 -1.52 6.18
C LYS A 281 -19.28 -2.22 6.01
N SER A 282 -19.83 -2.77 7.09
CA SER A 282 -21.20 -3.31 7.07
C SER A 282 -22.17 -2.16 6.81
N LEU A 283 -23.03 -2.31 5.79
CA LEU A 283 -24.17 -1.44 5.51
C LEU A 283 -25.18 -1.49 6.65
#